data_AF-A0A3S0SWL3-F1
#
_entry.id   AF-A0A3S0SWL3-F1
#
_cell.length_a   1.000
_cell.length_b   1.000
_cell.length_c   1.000
_cell.angle_alpha   90.00
_cell.angle_beta   90.00
_cell.angle_gamma   90.00
#
_symmetry.space_group_name_H-M   'P 1'
#
loop_
_entity.id
_entity.type
_entity.pdbx_description
1 polymer ?
#
loop_
_entity_poly.entity_id
_entity_poly.type
_entity_poly.pdbx_seq_one_letter_code
_entity_poly.pdbx_strand_id
1 'polypeptide(L)'
;MKVKLKIEKEFEVKYLLAEVGARYWENATVNGEEDTEGTLIPCRDGEYWKPLIDIETGVITNWDKGHTASVHYKCCDDGLYKLLDENQNEVKSIEGYVPKIMCPKENGYGDYVIMDIDREGKIANWKADLSDFQDDE
;
A
#
# COMPACT_ATOMS: atom_id res chain seq x y z
N MET A 1 2.49 43.59 -16.81
CA MET A 1 3.46 43.25 -15.75
C MET A 1 3.14 41.84 -15.26
N LYS A 2 4.15 41.03 -14.90
CA LYS A 2 3.97 39.66 -14.38
C LYS A 2 4.85 39.50 -13.13
N VAL A 3 4.39 38.72 -12.15
CA VAL A 3 5.15 38.36 -10.95
C VAL A 3 5.13 36.83 -10.81
N LYS A 4 6.20 36.24 -10.29
CA LYS A 4 6.25 34.82 -9.91
C LYS A 4 5.99 34.72 -8.42
N LEU A 5 5.12 33.79 -8.03
CA LEU A 5 4.80 33.46 -6.64
C LEU A 5 5.03 31.96 -6.45
N LYS A 6 5.54 31.56 -5.28
CA LYS A 6 5.47 30.18 -4.79
C LYS A 6 4.15 30.06 -4.03
N ILE A 7 3.26 29.19 -4.49
CA ILE A 7 1.98 28.92 -3.82
C ILE A 7 2.09 27.54 -3.21
N GLU A 8 1.83 27.47 -1.91
CA GLU A 8 1.64 26.21 -1.19
C GLU A 8 0.15 25.91 -1.17
N LYS A 9 -0.21 24.65 -1.43
CA LYS A 9 -1.59 24.20 -1.51
C LYS A 9 -1.70 22.82 -0.89
N GLU A 10 -2.69 22.66 -0.01
CA GLU A 10 -3.08 21.38 0.55
C GLU A 10 -4.12 20.69 -0.34
N PHE A 11 -4.05 19.36 -0.37
CA PHE A 11 -4.97 18.51 -1.10
C PHE A 11 -5.50 17.44 -0.14
N GLU A 12 -6.80 17.16 -0.23
CA GLU A 12 -7.38 16.03 0.49
C GLU A 12 -7.03 14.72 -0.22
N VAL A 13 -6.63 13.72 0.55
CA VAL A 13 -6.34 12.36 0.08
C VAL A 13 -7.18 11.38 0.86
N LYS A 14 -7.69 10.35 0.18
CA LYS A 14 -8.59 9.34 0.76
C LYS A 14 -8.04 7.93 0.63
N TYR A 15 -7.44 7.59 -0.51
CA TYR A 15 -6.96 6.23 -0.76
C TYR A 15 -5.47 6.19 -1.04
N LEU A 16 -4.85 5.08 -0.65
CA LEU A 16 -3.53 4.65 -1.09
C LEU A 16 -3.71 3.44 -1.99
N LEU A 17 -3.38 3.58 -3.28
CA LEU A 17 -3.20 2.43 -4.17
C LEU A 17 -1.73 2.04 -4.15
N ALA A 18 -1.44 0.83 -3.68
CA ALA A 18 -0.12 0.23 -3.83
C ALA A 18 -0.12 -0.67 -5.08
N GLU A 19 1.00 -0.72 -5.79
CA GLU A 19 1.30 -1.72 -6.80
C GLU A 19 2.67 -2.28 -6.44
N VAL A 20 2.70 -3.48 -5.86
CA VAL A 20 3.90 -4.09 -5.29
C VAL A 20 4.31 -5.28 -6.12
N GLY A 21 5.46 -5.22 -6.77
CA GLY A 21 6.10 -6.36 -7.44
C GLY A 21 6.62 -7.34 -6.39
N ALA A 22 5.76 -8.27 -5.96
CA ALA A 22 6.10 -9.24 -4.94
C ALA A 22 7.08 -10.28 -5.51
N ARG A 23 8.30 -10.33 -4.96
CA ARG A 23 9.33 -11.25 -5.45
C ARG A 23 9.10 -12.71 -5.04
N TYR A 24 8.51 -12.92 -3.87
CA TYR A 24 8.30 -14.22 -3.24
C TYR A 24 6.88 -14.29 -2.69
N TRP A 25 5.96 -14.84 -3.46
CA TRP A 25 4.54 -14.98 -3.06
C TRP A 25 4.38 -15.91 -1.87
N GLU A 26 5.24 -16.93 -1.76
CA GLU A 26 5.34 -17.88 -0.65
C GLU A 26 5.66 -17.22 0.70
N ASN A 27 6.04 -15.93 0.72
CA ASN A 27 6.21 -15.16 1.96
C ASN A 27 4.90 -14.56 2.48
N ALA A 28 3.75 -14.93 1.90
CA ALA A 28 2.45 -14.70 2.48
C ALA A 28 1.72 -16.01 2.82
N THR A 29 0.82 -15.91 3.80
CA THR A 29 -0.19 -16.94 4.05
C THR A 29 -1.57 -16.34 3.88
N VAL A 30 -2.49 -17.11 3.31
CA VAL A 30 -3.90 -16.77 3.13
C VAL A 30 -4.74 -17.87 3.76
N ASN A 31 -5.62 -17.50 4.68
CA ASN A 31 -6.41 -18.45 5.50
C ASN A 31 -5.56 -19.51 6.22
N GLY A 32 -4.29 -19.18 6.50
CA GLY A 32 -3.32 -20.07 7.13
C GLY A 32 -2.58 -21.00 6.18
N GLU A 33 -2.85 -20.94 4.88
CA GLU A 33 -2.14 -21.68 3.82
C GLU A 33 -1.08 -20.78 3.17
N GLU A 34 0.10 -21.32 2.88
CA GLU A 34 1.15 -20.58 2.17
C GLU A 34 0.70 -20.27 0.72
N ASP A 35 0.88 -19.03 0.28
CA ASP A 35 0.49 -18.61 -1.07
C ASP A 35 1.64 -18.79 -2.07
N THR A 36 2.15 -20.01 -2.19
CA THR A 36 3.36 -20.34 -2.95
C THR A 36 3.34 -19.81 -4.39
N GLU A 37 2.17 -19.80 -5.03
CA GLU A 37 2.00 -19.35 -6.41
C GLU A 37 1.39 -17.95 -6.52
N GLY A 38 1.08 -17.28 -5.40
CA GLY A 38 0.40 -15.98 -5.37
C GLY A 38 -1.07 -16.04 -5.81
N THR A 39 -1.69 -17.21 -5.82
CA THR A 39 -3.05 -17.41 -6.37
C THR A 39 -4.14 -17.33 -5.32
N LEU A 40 -3.78 -17.34 -4.04
CA LEU A 40 -4.71 -17.25 -2.92
C LEU A 40 -4.93 -15.81 -2.48
N ILE A 41 -3.91 -14.94 -2.57
CA ILE A 41 -3.99 -13.56 -2.06
C ILE A 41 -4.99 -12.72 -2.86
N PRO A 42 -5.96 -12.08 -2.20
CA PRO A 42 -6.79 -11.07 -2.85
C PRO A 42 -5.95 -9.89 -3.37
N CYS A 43 -6.51 -9.16 -4.33
CA CYS A 43 -5.89 -7.97 -4.95
C CYS A 43 -4.66 -8.24 -5.82
N ARG A 44 -4.36 -9.49 -6.21
CA ARG A 44 -3.35 -9.73 -7.24
C ARG A 44 -3.85 -9.31 -8.62
N ASP A 45 -2.98 -8.63 -9.36
CA ASP A 45 -3.17 -8.27 -10.78
C ASP A 45 -1.84 -8.51 -11.52
N GLY A 46 -1.77 -9.64 -12.23
CA GLY A 46 -0.54 -10.08 -12.90
C GLY A 46 0.59 -10.36 -11.91
N GLU A 47 1.72 -9.67 -12.08
CA GLU A 47 2.89 -9.79 -11.21
C GLU A 47 2.82 -8.88 -9.97
N TYR A 48 1.77 -8.08 -9.84
CA TYR A 48 1.65 -7.06 -8.79
C TYR A 48 0.56 -7.41 -7.78
N TRP A 49 0.84 -7.10 -6.51
CA TRP A 49 -0.19 -7.01 -5.48
C TRP A 49 -0.72 -5.57 -5.42
N LYS A 50 -2.02 -5.39 -5.65
CA LYS A 50 -2.66 -4.07 -5.85
C LYS A 50 -3.77 -3.72 -4.84
N PRO A 51 -3.49 -3.65 -3.53
CA PRO A 51 -4.50 -3.25 -2.55
C PRO A 51 -4.82 -1.75 -2.68
N LEU A 52 -6.12 -1.43 -2.68
CA LEU A 52 -6.64 -0.06 -2.61
C LEU A 52 -7.11 0.21 -1.17
N ILE A 53 -6.28 0.92 -0.41
CA ILE A 53 -6.45 1.11 1.03
C ILE A 53 -7.13 2.46 1.29
N ASP A 54 -8.21 2.47 2.05
CA ASP A 54 -8.74 3.69 2.66
C ASP A 54 -7.76 4.16 3.75
N ILE A 55 -7.17 5.35 3.58
CA ILE A 55 -6.06 5.83 4.40
C ILE A 55 -6.49 6.02 5.86
N GLU A 56 -7.68 6.55 6.09
CA GLU A 56 -8.18 6.83 7.43
C GLU A 56 -8.44 5.54 8.20
N THR A 57 -9.09 4.58 7.54
CA THR A 57 -9.54 3.35 8.19
C THR A 57 -8.57 2.19 8.07
N GLY A 58 -7.61 2.20 7.15
CA GLY A 58 -6.73 1.04 6.91
C GLY A 58 -7.47 -0.18 6.39
N VAL A 59 -8.61 0.01 5.74
CA VAL A 59 -9.38 -1.06 5.11
C VAL A 59 -9.02 -1.13 3.63
N ILE A 60 -8.64 -2.31 3.16
CA ILE A 60 -8.46 -2.59 1.74
C ILE A 60 -9.84 -2.72 1.09
N THR A 61 -10.24 -1.70 0.35
CA THR A 61 -11.60 -1.57 -0.20
C THR A 61 -11.92 -2.56 -1.32
N ASN A 62 -10.90 -3.05 -2.03
CA ASN A 62 -10.98 -4.09 -3.05
C ASN A 62 -10.61 -5.49 -2.52
N TRP A 63 -10.62 -5.69 -1.20
CA TRP A 63 -10.35 -6.99 -0.59
C TRP A 63 -11.50 -7.97 -0.86
N ASP A 64 -11.16 -9.21 -1.22
CA ASP A 64 -12.14 -10.29 -1.29
C ASP A 64 -12.48 -10.77 0.13
N LYS A 65 -13.64 -10.37 0.63
CA LYS A 65 -14.05 -10.60 2.01
C LYS A 65 -14.14 -12.08 2.35
N GLY A 66 -13.79 -12.41 3.59
CA GLY A 66 -13.76 -13.78 4.11
C GLY A 66 -12.34 -14.38 4.15
N HIS A 67 -11.39 -13.77 3.43
CA HIS A 67 -9.98 -14.14 3.45
C HIS A 67 -9.22 -13.39 4.55
N THR A 68 -8.41 -14.10 5.34
CA THR A 68 -7.36 -13.49 6.18
C THR A 68 -6.02 -13.64 5.49
N ALA A 69 -5.10 -12.69 5.69
CA ALA A 69 -3.74 -12.82 5.19
C ALA A 69 -2.67 -12.33 6.19
N SER A 70 -1.49 -12.95 6.16
CA SER A 70 -0.26 -12.40 6.74
C SER A 70 0.73 -12.24 5.60
N VAL A 71 1.10 -11.00 5.28
CA VAL A 71 1.97 -10.63 4.16
C VAL A 71 3.36 -10.27 4.66
N HIS A 72 4.39 -10.78 3.99
CA HIS A 72 5.79 -10.41 4.18
C HIS A 72 6.52 -10.34 2.82
N TYR A 73 6.00 -9.56 1.86
CA TYR A 73 6.56 -9.50 0.51
C TYR A 73 7.84 -8.69 0.46
N LYS A 74 8.88 -9.26 -0.16
CA LYS A 74 10.04 -8.49 -0.61
C LYS A 74 9.69 -7.76 -1.90
N CYS A 75 9.90 -6.45 -1.90
CA CYS A 75 9.81 -5.54 -3.02
C CYS A 75 11.23 -5.07 -3.37
N CYS A 76 11.71 -5.34 -4.57
CA CYS A 76 13.08 -4.97 -5.00
C CYS A 76 13.02 -3.70 -5.86
N ASP A 77 12.69 -2.57 -5.23
CA ASP A 77 12.48 -1.27 -5.88
C ASP A 77 11.41 -1.28 -7.00
N ASP A 78 10.52 -2.27 -6.99
CA ASP A 78 9.41 -2.45 -7.95
C ASP A 78 8.06 -2.14 -7.29
N GLY A 79 8.02 -1.01 -6.57
CA GLY A 79 6.85 -0.50 -5.89
C GLY A 79 6.37 0.80 -6.52
N LEU A 80 5.05 0.96 -6.68
CA LEU A 80 4.41 2.23 -7.04
C LEU A 80 3.28 2.49 -6.04
N TYR A 81 3.32 3.66 -5.39
CA TYR A 81 2.40 4.02 -4.33
C TYR A 81 1.75 5.35 -4.65
N LYS A 82 0.42 5.36 -4.80
CA LYS A 82 -0.35 6.52 -5.25
C LYS A 82 -1.32 6.97 -4.16
N LEU A 83 -1.20 8.22 -3.74
CA LEU A 83 -2.23 8.91 -2.97
C LEU A 83 -3.31 9.41 -3.93
N LEU A 84 -4.55 9.03 -3.65
CA LEU A 84 -5.71 9.35 -4.48
C LEU A 84 -6.72 10.17 -3.68
N ASP A 85 -7.47 11.03 -4.37
CA ASP A 85 -8.60 11.77 -3.81
C ASP A 85 -9.85 10.88 -3.62
N GLU A 86 -10.96 11.45 -3.17
CA GLU A 86 -12.21 10.71 -2.96
C GLU A 86 -12.81 10.09 -4.23
N ASN A 87 -12.46 10.66 -5.39
CA ASN A 87 -12.88 10.22 -6.72
C ASN A 87 -11.86 9.27 -7.37
N GLN A 88 -10.83 8.85 -6.61
CA GLN A 88 -9.72 8.02 -7.05
C GLN A 88 -8.84 8.66 -8.14
N ASN A 89 -8.83 9.99 -8.24
CA ASN A 89 -7.84 10.69 -9.07
C ASN A 89 -6.51 10.76 -8.32
N GLU A 90 -5.40 10.58 -9.04
CA GLU A 90 -4.06 10.68 -8.48
C GLU A 90 -3.76 12.11 -8.01
N VAL A 91 -3.33 12.24 -6.75
CA VAL A 91 -2.87 13.49 -6.13
C VAL A 91 -1.34 13.53 -6.09
N LYS A 92 -0.71 12.42 -5.68
CA LYS A 92 0.76 12.26 -5.63
C LYS A 92 1.14 10.80 -5.71
N SER A 93 2.33 10.51 -6.23
CA SER A 93 2.89 9.16 -6.27
C SER A 93 4.38 9.14 -5.93
N ILE A 94 4.83 8.00 -5.42
CA ILE A 94 6.25 7.66 -5.21
C ILE A 94 6.51 6.27 -5.80
N GLU A 95 7.74 6.06 -6.27
CA GLU A 95 8.19 4.83 -6.91
C GLU A 95 9.44 4.28 -6.22
N GLY A 96 9.63 2.96 -6.25
CA GLY A 96 10.79 2.28 -5.68
C GLY A 96 10.52 1.71 -4.29
N TYR A 97 11.14 2.32 -3.28
CA TYR A 97 11.14 1.82 -1.90
C TYR A 97 9.74 1.72 -1.30
N VAL A 98 9.55 0.72 -0.44
CA VAL A 98 8.31 0.51 0.32
C VAL A 98 8.15 1.62 1.38
N PRO A 99 7.07 2.41 1.35
CA PRO A 99 6.82 3.42 2.37
C PRO A 99 6.42 2.77 3.70
N LYS A 100 6.73 3.44 4.81
CA LYS A 100 6.51 2.96 6.18
C LYS A 100 5.05 2.58 6.45
N ILE A 101 4.11 3.27 5.80
CA ILE A 101 2.67 2.99 5.93
C ILE A 101 2.29 1.56 5.49
N MET A 102 3.10 0.92 4.64
CA MET A 102 2.92 -0.46 4.18
C MET A 102 3.54 -1.51 5.13
N CYS A 103 4.05 -1.07 6.29
CA CYS A 103 4.75 -1.90 7.27
C CYS A 103 4.14 -1.82 8.70
N PRO A 104 2.80 -1.89 8.88
CA PRO A 104 2.19 -1.71 10.19
C PRO A 104 2.48 -2.85 11.19
N LYS A 105 2.94 -4.02 10.72
CA LYS A 105 3.28 -5.15 11.59
C LYS A 105 4.69 -5.01 12.17
N GLU A 106 5.68 -4.79 11.31
CA GLU A 106 7.11 -4.70 11.67
C GLU A 106 7.86 -3.80 10.68
N ASN A 107 9.07 -3.33 11.05
CA ASN A 107 9.88 -2.47 10.18
C ASN A 107 10.36 -3.22 8.93
N GLY A 108 9.92 -2.77 7.75
CA GLY A 108 10.31 -3.33 6.45
C GLY A 108 11.61 -2.77 5.84
N TYR A 109 12.27 -1.79 6.48
CA TYR A 109 13.54 -1.19 6.02
C TYR A 109 13.53 -0.65 4.58
N GLY A 110 12.35 -0.34 4.02
CA GLY A 110 12.18 0.11 2.63
C GLY A 110 12.11 -1.02 1.59
N ASP A 111 12.35 -2.27 1.99
CA ASP A 111 12.42 -3.43 1.10
C ASP A 111 11.19 -4.35 1.20
N TYR A 112 10.47 -4.31 2.30
CA TYR A 112 9.43 -5.29 2.61
C TYR A 112 8.10 -4.64 2.91
N VAL A 113 7.03 -5.26 2.43
CA VAL A 113 5.65 -4.99 2.85
C VAL A 113 5.30 -6.02 3.92
N ILE A 114 4.95 -5.56 5.13
CA ILE A 114 4.74 -6.45 6.29
C ILE A 114 3.45 -6.07 7.02
N MET A 115 2.40 -6.89 6.87
CA MET A 115 1.09 -6.62 7.49
C MET A 115 0.24 -7.88 7.68
N ASP A 116 -0.66 -7.81 8.65
CA ASP A 116 -1.74 -8.79 8.84
C ASP A 116 -3.09 -8.15 8.45
N ILE A 117 -3.93 -8.90 7.75
CA ILE A 117 -5.21 -8.46 7.18
C ILE A 117 -6.30 -9.42 7.64
N ASP A 118 -7.38 -8.88 8.22
CA ASP A 118 -8.51 -9.68 8.66
C ASP A 118 -9.52 -9.98 7.53
N ARG A 119 -10.59 -10.71 7.88
CA ARG A 119 -11.64 -11.13 6.92
C ARG A 119 -12.37 -9.98 6.24
N GLU A 120 -12.38 -8.80 6.84
CA GLU A 120 -13.05 -7.62 6.30
C GLU A 120 -12.08 -6.73 5.49
N GLY A 121 -10.82 -7.15 5.34
CA GLY A 121 -9.78 -6.37 4.69
C GLY A 121 -9.15 -5.31 5.59
N LYS A 122 -9.43 -5.34 6.90
CA LYS A 122 -8.84 -4.38 7.85
C LYS A 122 -7.41 -4.79 8.17
N ILE A 123 -6.49 -3.85 7.98
CA ILE A 123 -5.09 -4.03 8.30
C ILE A 123 -4.87 -3.85 9.82
N ALA A 124 -4.24 -4.83 10.45
CA ALA A 124 -3.89 -4.77 11.86
C ALA A 124 -2.85 -3.67 12.12
N ASN A 125 -2.98 -2.97 13.25
CA ASN A 125 -2.08 -1.89 13.68
C ASN A 125 -1.92 -0.73 12.68
N TRP A 126 -2.88 -0.56 11.77
CA TRP A 126 -2.85 0.52 10.79
C TRP A 126 -2.76 1.89 11.46
N LYS A 127 -1.82 2.71 10.98
CA LYS A 127 -1.66 4.10 11.36
C LYS A 127 -1.31 4.90 10.12
N ALA A 128 -2.17 5.86 9.78
CA ALA A 128 -1.91 6.77 8.67
C ALA A 128 -0.67 7.63 8.98
N ASP A 129 0.37 7.47 8.16
CA ASP A 129 1.58 8.30 8.16
C ASP A 129 2.01 8.49 6.70
N LEU A 130 1.91 9.73 6.21
CA LEU A 130 2.21 10.10 4.83
C LEU A 130 3.55 10.82 4.70
N SER A 131 4.43 10.73 5.71
CA SER A 131 5.72 11.43 5.72
C SER A 131 6.61 11.06 4.53
N ASP A 132 6.58 9.81 4.08
CA ASP A 132 7.35 9.37 2.90
C ASP A 132 6.84 9.97 1.57
N PHE A 133 5.67 10.62 1.56
CA PHE A 133 5.12 11.35 0.41
C PHE A 133 5.40 12.86 0.47
N GLN A 134 6.08 13.35 1.49
CA GLN A 134 6.45 14.77 1.58
C GLN A 134 7.75 14.98 0.79
N ASP A 135 7.86 16.10 0.08
CA ASP A 135 9.11 16.44 -0.60
C ASP A 135 10.15 16.83 0.47
N ASP A 136 11.39 16.36 0.33
CA ASP A 136 12.51 16.86 1.12
C ASP A 136 12.67 18.37 0.85
N GLU A 137 12.62 19.20 1.91
CA GLU A 137 12.79 20.66 1.82
C GLU A 137 14.13 21.10 1.20
#